data_AF-F4KZK0-F1
#
_entry.id   AF-F4KZK0-F1
#
_cell.length_a   1.000
_cell.length_b   1.000
_cell.length_c   1.000
_cell.angle_alpha   90.00
_cell.angle_beta   90.00
_cell.angle_gamma   90.00
#
_symmetry.space_group_name_H-M   'P 1'
#
loop_
_entity.id
_entity.type
_entity.pdbx_description
1 polymer ?
#
loop_
_entity_poly.entity_id
_entity_poly.type
_entity_poly.pdbx_seq_one_letter_code
_entity_poly.pdbx_strand_id
1 'polypeptide(L)'
;MALGDFFRINMPYGMEKNDKNEWFVFNREYKPLGFNTNSHIEYENHPVFVKYKGLTEKKLQKLACFEDGYIRRNEKGEIYMVWFYSDATNPKDTPKYWNDYFDRIKILSKFKSDEPRNE
;
A
#
# COMPACT_ATOMS: atom_id res chain seq x y z
N MET A 1 -3.57 19.77 -5.19
CA MET A 1 -2.42 20.33 -4.44
C MET A 1 -1.51 19.18 -4.07
N ALA A 2 -0.19 19.37 -4.22
CA ALA A 2 0.78 18.41 -3.68
C ALA A 2 0.52 18.24 -2.19
N LEU A 3 0.57 17.01 -1.70
CA LEU A 3 0.31 16.75 -0.29
C LEU A 3 1.52 17.22 0.51
N GLY A 4 1.34 18.25 1.34
CA GLY A 4 2.46 18.94 1.99
C GLY A 4 2.83 18.40 3.37
N ASP A 5 2.19 17.34 3.86
CA ASP A 5 2.39 16.86 5.22
C ASP A 5 3.08 15.51 5.32
N PHE A 6 3.93 15.37 6.34
CA PHE A 6 4.81 14.22 6.54
C PHE A 6 4.09 12.88 6.41
N PHE A 7 2.92 12.75 7.02
CA PHE A 7 2.17 11.50 7.05
C PHE A 7 1.75 11.08 5.64
N ARG A 8 1.13 11.97 4.87
CA ARG A 8 0.64 11.64 3.52
C ARG A 8 1.76 11.41 2.50
N ILE A 9 2.92 12.01 2.72
CA ILE A 9 4.11 11.85 1.86
C ILE A 9 4.84 10.54 2.16
N ASN A 10 5.05 10.21 3.45
CA ASN A 10 6.00 9.18 3.87
C ASN A 10 5.34 7.90 4.39
N MET A 11 4.04 7.91 4.65
CA MET A 11 3.33 6.73 5.16
C MET A 11 2.55 6.03 4.04
N PRO A 12 2.48 4.68 4.08
CA PRO A 12 1.68 3.92 3.12
C PRO A 12 0.22 4.38 3.05
N TYR A 13 -0.25 4.72 1.85
CA TYR A 13 -1.66 4.90 1.55
C TYR A 13 -2.32 3.60 1.07
N GLY A 14 -1.56 2.80 0.33
CA GLY A 14 -2.00 1.51 -0.16
C GLY A 14 -0.86 0.72 -0.77
N MET A 15 -1.20 -0.36 -1.46
CA MET A 15 -0.27 -1.19 -2.20
C MET A 15 -0.87 -1.65 -3.52
N GLU A 16 -0.01 -1.83 -4.51
CA GLU A 16 -0.36 -2.23 -5.86
C GLU A 16 0.55 -3.37 -6.34
N LYS A 17 -0.05 -4.27 -7.13
CA LYS A 17 0.55 -5.48 -7.66
C LYS A 17 0.96 -5.28 -9.12
N ASN A 18 2.15 -5.73 -9.49
CA ASN A 18 2.54 -5.85 -10.89
C ASN A 18 2.15 -7.20 -11.52
N ASP A 19 2.44 -7.36 -12.81
CA ASP A 19 2.16 -8.60 -13.55
C ASP A 19 2.98 -9.81 -13.08
N LYS A 20 4.03 -9.59 -12.28
CA LYS A 20 4.89 -10.64 -11.69
C LYS A 20 4.39 -11.10 -10.31
N ASN A 21 3.22 -10.64 -9.87
CA ASN A 21 2.66 -10.90 -8.54
C ASN A 21 3.55 -10.38 -7.39
N GLU A 22 4.25 -9.28 -7.66
CA GLU A 22 5.04 -8.53 -6.69
C GLU A 22 4.29 -7.25 -6.34
N TRP A 23 4.52 -6.73 -5.14
CA TRP A 23 3.79 -5.59 -4.60
C TRP A 23 4.73 -4.47 -4.20
N PHE A 24 4.32 -3.24 -4.42
CA PHE A 24 4.93 -2.07 -3.77
C PHE A 24 3.89 -1.32 -2.96
N VAL A 25 4.36 -0.56 -1.97
CA VAL A 25 3.53 0.38 -1.20
C VAL A 25 3.66 1.78 -1.77
N PHE A 26 2.53 2.48 -1.89
CA PHE A 26 2.49 3.85 -2.39
C PHE A 26 1.98 4.82 -1.33
N ASN A 27 2.43 6.08 -1.42
CA ASN A 27 1.93 7.19 -0.63
C ASN A 27 0.63 7.76 -1.20
N ARG A 28 0.10 8.83 -0.61
CA ARG A 28 -1.20 9.38 -1.03
C ARG A 28 -1.20 10.03 -2.43
N GLU A 29 -0.02 10.24 -3.03
CA GLU A 29 0.16 10.67 -4.41
C GLU A 29 0.36 9.49 -5.39
N TYR A 30 0.12 8.24 -4.93
CA TYR A 30 0.31 7.02 -5.71
C TYR A 30 1.75 6.84 -6.20
N LYS A 31 2.72 7.38 -5.44
CA LYS A 31 4.15 7.20 -5.67
C LYS A 31 4.72 6.17 -4.69
N PRO A 32 5.67 5.31 -5.10
CA PRO A 32 6.39 4.48 -4.16
C PRO A 32 6.97 5.32 -3.01
N LEU A 33 7.02 4.77 -1.80
CA LEU A 33 7.58 5.50 -0.66
C LEU A 33 9.04 5.91 -0.96
N GLY A 34 9.37 7.15 -0.63
CA GLY A 34 10.68 7.75 -0.93
C GLY A 34 10.77 8.49 -2.27
N PHE A 35 9.78 8.35 -3.15
CA PHE A 35 9.70 9.12 -4.40
C PHE A 35 8.91 10.41 -4.18
N ASN A 36 9.60 11.55 -4.19
CA ASN A 36 8.99 12.87 -4.06
C ASN A 36 9.09 13.63 -5.40
N THR A 37 8.25 13.26 -6.35
CA THR A 37 8.26 13.81 -7.70
C THR A 37 6.92 13.68 -8.38
N ASN A 38 6.58 14.70 -9.17
CA ASN A 38 5.40 14.72 -10.02
C ASN A 38 5.65 14.11 -11.41
N SER A 39 6.88 13.69 -11.69
CA SER A 39 7.23 13.11 -12.99
C SER A 39 6.59 11.74 -13.19
N HIS A 40 6.32 11.41 -14.46
CA HIS A 40 6.01 10.04 -14.84
C HIS A 40 7.25 9.17 -14.64
N ILE A 41 7.09 8.02 -14.00
CA ILE A 41 8.17 7.08 -13.71
C ILE A 41 7.61 5.69 -13.98
N GLU A 42 8.35 4.92 -14.77
CA GLU A 42 8.12 3.49 -14.94
C GLU A 42 8.67 2.77 -13.71
N TYR A 43 7.80 2.42 -12.77
CA TYR A 43 8.20 1.84 -11.48
C TYR A 43 8.87 0.48 -11.64
N GLU A 44 8.61 -0.22 -12.74
CA GLU A 44 9.22 -1.48 -13.15
C GLU A 44 10.73 -1.39 -13.31
N ASN A 45 11.25 -0.18 -13.62
CA ASN A 45 12.68 0.09 -13.74
C ASN A 45 13.35 0.40 -12.40
N HIS A 46 12.60 0.33 -11.29
CA HIS A 46 13.09 0.60 -9.94
C HIS A 46 12.84 -0.59 -8.99
N PRO A 47 13.72 -0.84 -8.01
CA PRO A 47 13.61 -1.97 -7.10
C PRO A 47 12.58 -1.72 -5.96
N VAL A 48 11.37 -1.28 -6.31
CA VAL A 48 10.30 -0.95 -5.35
C VAL A 48 9.36 -2.13 -5.09
N PHE A 49 9.30 -3.09 -6.01
CA PHE A 49 8.44 -4.26 -5.94
C PHE A 49 9.03 -5.36 -5.05
N VAL A 50 8.16 -6.04 -4.32
CA VAL A 50 8.49 -7.11 -3.39
C VAL A 50 7.48 -8.24 -3.53
N LYS A 51 7.97 -9.46 -3.73
CA LYS A 51 7.13 -10.65 -3.55
C LYS A 51 7.11 -11.06 -2.08
N TYR A 52 5.93 -11.22 -1.49
CA TYR A 52 5.77 -11.46 -0.05
C TYR A 52 5.28 -12.88 0.28
N LYS A 53 5.96 -13.57 1.21
CA LYS A 53 5.62 -14.94 1.65
C LYS A 53 4.28 -14.96 2.34
N GLY A 54 3.35 -15.75 1.79
CA GLY A 54 2.06 -16.01 2.41
C GLY A 54 1.13 -14.79 2.45
N LEU A 55 1.32 -13.81 1.56
CA LEU A 55 0.33 -12.76 1.30
C LEU A 55 -0.83 -13.36 0.50
N THR A 56 -1.93 -13.67 1.21
CA THR A 56 -3.14 -14.25 0.61
C THR A 56 -4.21 -13.18 0.44
N GLU A 57 -5.22 -13.46 -0.39
CA GLU A 57 -6.39 -12.59 -0.57
C GLU A 57 -7.08 -12.24 0.75
N LYS A 58 -7.26 -13.21 1.66
CA LYS A 58 -7.82 -12.95 2.99
C LYS A 58 -6.98 -11.96 3.80
N LYS A 59 -5.65 -11.96 3.64
CA LYS A 59 -4.79 -10.97 4.29
C LYS A 59 -4.87 -9.61 3.61
N LEU A 60 -4.93 -9.56 2.29
CA LEU A 60 -5.16 -8.31 1.54
C LEU A 60 -6.48 -7.64 1.94
N GLN A 61 -7.56 -8.41 2.08
CA GLN A 61 -8.84 -7.89 2.58
C GLN A 61 -8.74 -7.30 4.00
N LYS A 62 -7.93 -7.91 4.87
CA LYS A 62 -7.67 -7.36 6.23
C LYS A 62 -6.85 -6.08 6.21
N LEU A 63 -6.04 -5.86 5.17
CA LEU A 63 -5.27 -4.64 5.01
C LEU A 63 -6.13 -3.49 4.47
N ALA A 64 -7.23 -3.78 3.79
CA ALA A 64 -8.07 -2.77 3.19
C ALA A 64 -8.72 -1.83 4.23
N CYS A 65 -8.99 -0.60 3.81
CA CYS A 65 -9.95 0.27 4.47
C CYS A 65 -11.27 -0.49 4.66
N PHE A 66 -11.98 -0.25 5.76
CA PHE A 66 -13.22 -0.98 6.08
C PHE A 66 -14.39 -0.63 5.15
N GLU A 67 -14.28 0.48 4.44
CA GLU A 67 -15.29 0.92 3.48
C GLU A 67 -15.24 0.07 2.20
N ASP A 68 -16.38 -0.06 1.52
CA ASP A 68 -16.41 -0.72 0.21
C ASP A 68 -15.66 0.11 -0.84
N GLY A 69 -15.08 -0.58 -1.83
CA GLY A 69 -14.38 0.07 -2.97
C GLY A 69 -12.87 0.30 -2.78
N TYR A 70 -12.28 -0.06 -1.64
CA TYR A 70 -10.84 0.07 -1.37
C TYR A 70 -10.03 -1.19 -1.70
N ILE A 71 -10.59 -2.05 -2.55
CA ILE A 71 -9.95 -3.20 -3.16
C ILE A 71 -10.29 -3.13 -4.65
N ARG A 72 -9.29 -3.10 -5.54
CA ARG A 72 -9.53 -3.32 -6.98
C ARG A 72 -9.17 -4.74 -7.37
N ARG A 73 -10.02 -5.29 -8.24
CA ARG A 73 -9.88 -6.60 -8.85
C ARG A 73 -9.81 -6.46 -10.37
N ASN A 74 -9.02 -7.30 -11.01
CA ASN A 74 -9.00 -7.40 -12.47
C ASN A 74 -10.20 -8.22 -12.97
N GLU A 75 -10.30 -8.42 -14.29
CA GLU A 75 -11.37 -9.20 -14.93
C GLU A 75 -11.43 -10.66 -14.47
N LYS A 76 -10.31 -11.21 -13.97
CA LYS A 76 -10.22 -12.57 -13.40
C LYS A 76 -10.60 -12.62 -11.92
N GLY A 77 -11.00 -11.49 -11.33
CA GLY A 77 -11.35 -11.37 -9.91
C GLY A 77 -10.15 -11.27 -8.97
N GLU A 78 -8.93 -11.20 -9.47
CA GLU A 78 -7.72 -11.15 -8.65
C GLU A 78 -7.49 -9.73 -8.12
N ILE A 79 -7.19 -9.60 -6.83
CA ILE A 79 -6.84 -8.31 -6.25
C ILE A 79 -5.50 -7.83 -6.83
N TYR A 80 -5.47 -6.58 -7.30
CA TYR A 80 -4.26 -5.91 -7.75
C TYR A 80 -3.97 -4.59 -7.04
N MET A 81 -4.93 -4.02 -6.29
CA MET A 81 -4.73 -2.78 -5.55
C MET A 81 -5.56 -2.77 -4.27
N VAL A 82 -4.96 -2.31 -3.18
CA VAL A 82 -5.59 -2.20 -1.86
C VAL A 82 -5.19 -0.87 -1.23
N TRP A 83 -6.16 -0.13 -0.69
CA TRP A 83 -5.89 1.08 0.10
C TRP A 83 -6.13 0.83 1.58
N PHE A 84 -5.31 1.42 2.43
CA PHE A 84 -5.32 1.19 3.87
C PHE A 84 -6.21 2.17 4.64
N TYR A 85 -6.54 3.32 4.03
CA TYR A 85 -7.46 4.32 4.57
C TYR A 85 -8.13 5.11 3.45
N SER A 86 -9.08 5.96 3.81
CA SER A 86 -9.83 6.87 2.91
C SER A 86 -9.75 8.32 3.38
N ASP A 87 -10.33 9.24 2.61
CA ASP A 87 -10.49 10.61 3.08
C ASP A 87 -11.43 10.72 4.28
N ALA A 88 -12.44 9.84 4.37
CA ALA A 88 -13.35 9.77 5.52
C ALA A 88 -12.72 9.09 6.75
N THR A 89 -11.64 8.32 6.57
CA THR A 89 -10.95 7.58 7.64
C THR A 89 -9.49 8.02 7.78
N ASN A 90 -9.22 9.31 7.55
CA ASN A 90 -7.85 9.81 7.57
C ASN A 90 -7.21 9.58 8.97
N PRO A 91 -6.07 8.90 9.06
CA PRO A 91 -5.44 8.60 10.35
C PRO A 91 -5.09 9.83 11.19
N LYS A 92 -5.00 11.01 10.58
CA LYS A 92 -4.72 12.27 11.26
C LYS A 92 -5.93 12.91 11.93
N ASP A 93 -7.14 12.49 11.57
CA ASP A 93 -8.34 13.20 12.01
C ASP A 93 -8.76 12.77 13.41
N THR A 94 -8.58 11.49 13.76
CA THR A 94 -8.94 10.96 15.08
C THR A 94 -7.98 9.86 15.56
N PRO A 95 -7.83 9.68 16.89
CA PRO A 95 -7.07 8.54 17.44
C PRO A 95 -7.61 7.19 17.00
N LYS A 96 -8.92 7.08 16.74
CA LYS A 96 -9.53 5.85 16.23
C LYS A 96 -8.96 5.49 14.86
N TYR A 97 -8.97 6.43 13.91
CA TYR A 97 -8.46 6.17 12.56
C TYR A 97 -6.95 5.93 12.55
N TRP A 98 -6.22 6.60 13.42
CA TRP A 98 -4.80 6.30 13.66
C TRP A 98 -4.59 4.84 14.05
N ASN A 99 -5.31 4.36 15.07
CA ASN A 99 -5.18 2.98 15.55
C ASN A 99 -5.60 1.96 14.49
N ASP A 100 -6.73 2.19 13.82
CA ASP A 100 -7.22 1.33 12.75
C ASP A 100 -6.19 1.21 11.61
N TYR A 101 -5.57 2.33 11.20
CA TYR A 101 -4.52 2.35 10.19
C TYR A 101 -3.26 1.60 10.66
N PHE A 102 -2.78 1.88 11.87
CA PHE A 102 -1.58 1.23 12.39
C PHE A 102 -1.77 -0.27 12.63
N ASP A 103 -2.97 -0.74 12.92
CA ASP A 103 -3.25 -2.17 13.02
C ASP A 103 -3.07 -2.89 11.67
N ARG A 104 -3.40 -2.23 10.55
CA ARG A 104 -3.08 -2.74 9.21
C ARG A 104 -1.58 -2.74 8.95
N ILE A 105 -0.88 -1.66 9.32
CA ILE A 105 0.58 -1.58 9.19
C ILE A 105 1.27 -2.67 10.02
N LYS A 106 0.78 -2.98 11.23
CA LYS A 106 1.28 -4.10 12.05
C LYS A 106 1.05 -5.47 11.40
N ILE A 107 0.01 -5.64 10.58
CA ILE A 107 -0.19 -6.86 9.80
C ILE A 107 0.81 -6.90 8.65
N LEU A 108 0.94 -5.80 7.92
CA LEU A 108 1.83 -5.68 6.76
C LEU A 108 3.31 -5.88 7.15
N SER A 109 3.74 -5.35 8.31
CA SER A 109 5.13 -5.47 8.78
C SER A 109 5.58 -6.89 9.11
N LYS A 110 4.65 -7.86 9.20
CA LYS A 110 4.95 -9.27 9.50
C LYS A 110 5.30 -10.08 8.26
N PHE A 111 5.08 -9.56 7.05
CA PHE A 111 5.45 -10.27 5.83
C PHE A 111 6.95 -10.25 5.61
N LYS A 112 7.48 -11.36 5.08
CA LYS A 112 8.86 -11.48 4.64
C LYS A 112 8.90 -11.55 3.12
N SER A 113 9.99 -11.08 2.51
CA SER A 113 10.19 -11.28 1.07
C SER A 113 10.32 -12.78 0.74
N ASP A 114 9.86 -13.17 -0.45
CA ASP A 114 10.01 -14.52 -0.99
C ASP A 114 11.48 -14.89 -1.17
N GLU A 115 12.27 -13.91 -1.60
CA GLU A 115 13.70 -14.03 -1.82
C GLU A 115 14.50 -13.34 -0.71
N PRO A 116 15.63 -13.93 -0.27
CA PRO A 116 16.57 -13.24 0.59
C PRO A 116 17.10 -12.02 -0.17
N ARG A 117 16.98 -10.83 0.43
CA ARG A 117 17.69 -9.65 -0.06
C ARG A 117 19.10 -9.72 0.51
N ASN A 118 20.10 -9.50 -0.33
CA ASN A 118 21.47 -9.38 0.16
C ASN A 118 21.51 -8.19 1.11
N GLU A 119 21.82 -8.45 2.38
CA GLU A 119 22.06 -7.44 3.42
C GLU A 119 23.48 -6.88 3.30
#